data_AF-A0A4Q7KD20-F1
#
_entry.id   AF-A0A4Q7KD20-F1
#
_cell.length_a   1.000
_cell.length_b   1.000
_cell.length_c   1.000
_cell.angle_alpha   90.00
_cell.angle_beta   90.00
_cell.angle_gamma   90.00
#
_symmetry.space_group_name_H-M   'P 1'
#
loop_
_entity.id
_entity.type
_entity.pdbx_description
1 polymer ?
#
loop_
_entity_poly.entity_id
_entity_poly.type
_entity_poly.pdbx_seq_one_letter_code
_entity_poly.pdbx_strand_id
1 'polypeptide(L)'
;MKTWFQASIATTALLAGFALGTPSATAATPTGSTEPGATASFEGKRLDLKRQGWGQAQSCVVFSRARTDCFRSNEEANRAIGYDRTKEVRQGLTTTADFDCARDWLCLFEHAEGRGRRLIFNEDVWHNLADWDFANKTSSWRNRMFGWDDGILGDGKGHVLILESGARAAYMGGWNDAAVHVHG
;
A
#
# COMPACT_ATOMS: atom_id res chain seq x y z
N MET A 1 49.79 -5.18 6.70
CA MET A 1 50.64 -6.32 7.08
C MET A 1 50.96 -6.26 8.57
N LYS A 2 50.41 -7.17 9.39
CA LYS A 2 51.01 -7.60 10.66
C LYS A 2 50.28 -8.85 11.16
N THR A 3 50.89 -10.00 10.90
CA THR A 3 50.48 -11.30 11.41
C THR A 3 50.87 -11.43 12.89
N TRP A 4 50.02 -12.08 13.68
CA TRP A 4 50.42 -12.67 14.96
C TRP A 4 49.93 -14.11 15.01
N PHE A 5 50.87 -15.04 14.94
CA PHE A 5 50.66 -16.44 15.24
C PHE A 5 50.71 -16.63 16.76
N GLN A 6 49.79 -17.41 17.31
CA GLN A 6 50.09 -18.28 18.45
C GLN A 6 49.42 -19.65 18.22
N ALA A 7 50.20 -20.71 18.38
CA ALA A 7 49.76 -22.09 18.34
C ALA A 7 50.08 -22.73 19.69
N SER A 8 49.22 -23.64 20.16
CA SER A 8 49.48 -24.48 21.34
C SER A 8 48.87 -25.87 21.18
N ILE A 9 49.53 -26.85 21.80
CA ILE A 9 49.59 -28.28 21.44
C ILE A 9 49.59 -29.08 22.75
N ALA A 10 48.81 -30.15 22.97
CA ALA A 10 47.66 -30.71 22.24
C ALA A 10 46.84 -31.55 23.26
N THR A 11 46.10 -32.60 22.84
CA THR A 11 46.05 -33.96 23.44
C THR A 11 44.75 -34.70 23.08
N THR A 12 44.88 -35.91 22.52
CA THR A 12 43.77 -36.81 22.18
C THR A 12 43.30 -37.62 23.39
N ALA A 13 41.99 -37.76 23.60
CA ALA A 13 41.42 -38.77 24.50
C ALA A 13 40.23 -39.47 23.82
N LEU A 14 40.41 -40.76 23.51
CA LEU A 14 39.34 -41.66 23.07
C LEU A 14 38.56 -42.13 24.29
N LEU A 15 37.24 -41.93 24.30
CA LEU A 15 36.32 -42.62 25.19
C LEU A 15 35.17 -43.22 24.37
N ALA A 16 34.81 -44.45 24.74
CA ALA A 16 33.81 -45.26 24.04
C ALA A 16 32.39 -44.76 24.27
N GLY A 17 31.52 -45.02 23.30
CA GLY A 17 30.24 -44.34 23.20
C GLY A 17 29.14 -44.74 24.19
N PHE A 18 28.07 -43.97 24.09
CA PHE A 18 26.70 -44.41 24.33
C PHE A 18 25.82 -43.87 23.20
N ALA A 19 25.12 -44.77 22.51
CA ALA A 19 24.09 -44.38 21.55
C ALA A 19 22.81 -44.06 22.33
N LEU A 20 22.61 -42.78 22.65
CA LEU A 20 21.32 -42.26 23.09
C LEU A 20 20.80 -41.34 22.00
N GLY A 21 19.65 -41.70 21.41
CA GLY A 21 19.05 -40.93 20.33
C GLY A 21 18.70 -39.53 20.82
N THR A 22 19.42 -38.53 20.32
CA THR A 22 18.99 -37.14 20.45
C THR A 22 17.62 -37.00 19.81
N PRO A 23 16.59 -36.47 20.50
CA PRO A 23 15.42 -35.99 19.79
C PRO A 23 15.93 -34.92 18.82
N SER A 24 15.77 -35.16 17.51
CA SER A 24 15.92 -34.10 16.52
C SER A 24 14.94 -33.01 16.91
N ALA A 25 15.46 -31.94 17.52
CA ALA A 25 14.73 -30.71 17.69
C ALA A 25 14.51 -30.17 16.27
N THR A 26 13.43 -30.62 15.65
CA THR A 26 12.86 -29.98 14.47
C THR A 26 12.58 -28.56 14.91
N ALA A 27 13.51 -27.65 14.62
CA ALA A 27 13.30 -26.25 14.77
C ALA A 27 12.09 -25.93 13.90
N ALA A 28 10.94 -25.74 14.54
CA ALA A 28 9.74 -25.31 13.85
C ALA A 28 10.08 -23.94 13.29
N THR A 29 10.38 -23.90 11.98
CA THR A 29 10.43 -22.66 11.23
C THR A 29 9.14 -21.93 11.57
N PRO A 30 9.19 -20.65 12.00
CA PRO A 30 7.97 -19.91 12.26
C PRO A 30 7.25 -19.73 10.91
N THR A 31 6.31 -20.63 10.61
CA THR A 31 5.43 -20.55 9.44
C THR A 31 4.41 -19.46 9.69
N GLY A 32 4.92 -18.24 9.72
CA GLY A 32 4.32 -17.05 10.27
C GLY A 32 5.05 -15.79 9.81
N SER A 33 5.69 -15.84 8.63
CA SER A 33 6.06 -14.67 7.85
C SER A 33 4.79 -13.91 7.46
N THR A 34 4.21 -13.20 8.42
CA THR A 34 3.21 -12.19 8.11
C THR A 34 3.99 -11.10 7.40
N GLU A 35 3.86 -11.01 6.07
CA GLU A 35 4.45 -9.90 5.34
C GLU A 35 4.04 -8.59 6.03
N PRO A 36 5.00 -7.68 6.30
CA PRO A 36 4.66 -6.34 6.77
C PRO A 36 3.69 -5.71 5.77
N GLY A 37 2.51 -5.28 6.25
CA GLY A 37 1.65 -4.41 5.46
C GLY A 37 2.32 -3.07 5.20
N ALA A 38 1.68 -2.21 4.39
CA ALA A 38 2.18 -0.86 4.19
C ALA A 38 2.22 -0.15 5.54
N THR A 39 3.35 0.49 5.86
CA THR A 39 3.36 1.37 7.03
C THR A 39 2.70 2.69 6.64
N ALA A 40 1.59 2.99 7.31
CA ALA A 40 1.02 4.33 7.30
C ALA A 40 1.53 5.17 8.47
N SER A 41 1.58 6.48 8.29
CA SER A 41 1.59 7.45 9.37
C SER A 41 0.18 8.03 9.55
N PHE A 42 -0.25 8.28 10.78
CA PHE A 42 -1.49 9.00 11.10
C PHE A 42 -1.26 9.81 12.38
N GLU A 43 -1.48 11.13 12.33
CA GLU A 43 -1.23 12.05 13.46
C GLU A 43 0.17 11.89 14.10
N GLY A 44 1.20 11.66 13.28
CA GLY A 44 2.59 11.45 13.72
C GLY A 44 2.89 10.07 14.34
N LYS A 45 1.93 9.14 14.34
CA LYS A 45 2.10 7.76 14.83
C LYS A 45 2.13 6.78 13.66
N ARG A 46 2.85 5.66 13.79
CA ARG A 46 2.79 4.56 12.82
C ARG A 46 1.51 3.74 13.00
N LEU A 47 0.88 3.38 11.90
CA LEU A 47 -0.35 2.59 11.82
C LEU A 47 -0.15 1.43 10.82
N ASP A 48 -0.50 0.22 11.24
CA ASP A 48 -0.58 -0.96 10.37
C ASP A 48 -2.03 -1.08 9.87
N LEU A 49 -2.32 -0.52 8.71
CA LEU A 49 -3.69 -0.45 8.15
C LEU A 49 -4.29 -1.85 7.93
N LYS A 50 -3.46 -2.80 7.50
CA LYS A 50 -3.82 -4.19 7.22
C LYS A 50 -4.30 -4.95 8.46
N ARG A 51 -3.73 -4.64 9.64
CA ARG A 51 -4.12 -5.27 10.92
C ARG A 51 -5.08 -4.45 11.77
N GLN A 52 -4.96 -3.12 11.74
CA GLN A 52 -5.65 -2.21 12.66
C GLN A 52 -6.80 -1.44 11.99
N GLY A 53 -6.93 -1.56 10.67
CA GLY A 53 -7.82 -0.71 9.88
C GLY A 53 -7.34 0.73 9.85
N TRP A 54 -8.20 1.63 9.35
CA TRP A 54 -7.88 3.05 9.19
C TRP A 54 -8.16 3.88 10.46
N GLY A 55 -8.88 3.32 11.43
CA GLY A 55 -9.27 4.02 12.65
C GLY A 55 -10.12 5.26 12.36
N GLN A 56 -9.51 6.45 12.43
CA GLN A 56 -10.13 7.74 12.16
C GLN A 56 -9.59 8.42 10.89
N ALA A 57 -8.78 7.71 10.08
CA ALA A 57 -8.32 8.19 8.78
C ALA A 57 -9.39 8.01 7.70
N GLN A 58 -9.53 9.02 6.85
CA GLN A 58 -10.45 9.04 5.70
C GLN A 58 -9.70 9.00 4.36
N SER A 59 -8.49 9.57 4.30
CA SER A 59 -7.65 9.60 3.09
C SER A 59 -6.23 9.18 3.43
N CYS A 60 -5.64 8.34 2.59
CA CYS A 60 -4.23 7.96 2.68
C CYS A 60 -3.52 8.25 1.36
N VAL A 61 -2.44 9.02 1.43
CA VAL A 61 -1.53 9.35 0.33
C VAL A 61 -0.44 8.31 0.28
N VAL A 62 -0.32 7.60 -0.84
CA VAL A 62 0.69 6.58 -1.07
C VAL A 62 1.82 7.19 -1.90
N PHE A 63 3.01 7.31 -1.28
CA PHE A 63 4.26 7.70 -1.95
C PHE A 63 5.20 6.51 -2.21
N SER A 64 4.93 5.39 -1.54
CA SER A 64 5.50 4.05 -1.72
C SER A 64 4.80 3.08 -0.76
N ARG A 65 4.94 1.77 -0.98
CA ARG A 65 4.57 0.73 0.00
C ARG A 65 5.18 0.98 1.40
N ALA A 66 6.36 1.59 1.46
CA ALA A 66 7.09 1.89 2.70
C ALA A 66 6.73 3.24 3.33
N ARG A 67 6.07 4.14 2.57
CA ARG A 67 5.69 5.49 3.00
C ARG A 67 4.28 5.83 2.53
N THR A 68 3.32 5.62 3.41
CA THR A 68 1.96 6.12 3.27
C THR A 68 1.69 7.13 4.38
N ASP A 69 1.07 8.26 4.06
CA ASP A 69 0.68 9.28 5.04
C ASP A 69 -0.86 9.40 5.03
N CYS A 70 -1.51 9.24 6.18
CA CYS A 70 -2.96 9.18 6.33
C CYS A 70 -3.51 10.34 7.17
N PHE A 71 -4.74 10.75 6.83
CA PHE A 71 -5.34 12.03 7.24
C PHE A 71 -6.82 11.86 7.59
N ARG A 72 -7.37 12.74 8.43
CA ARG A 72 -8.78 12.70 8.87
C ARG A 72 -9.76 13.11 7.77
N SER A 73 -9.29 13.82 6.75
CA SER A 73 -10.13 14.26 5.64
C SER A 73 -9.37 14.26 4.30
N ASN A 74 -10.11 14.31 3.19
CA ASN A 74 -9.51 14.45 1.87
C ASN A 74 -8.79 15.80 1.73
N GLU A 75 -9.33 16.88 2.31
CA GLU A 75 -8.75 18.22 2.30
C GLU A 75 -7.43 18.29 3.07
N GLU A 76 -7.27 17.55 4.17
CA GLU A 76 -6.00 17.42 4.88
C GLU A 76 -4.94 16.74 4.00
N ALA A 77 -5.28 15.59 3.42
CA ALA A 77 -4.40 14.87 2.50
C ALA A 77 -4.02 15.72 1.28
N ASN A 78 -4.98 16.44 0.69
CA ASN A 78 -4.78 17.36 -0.41
C ASN A 78 -3.76 18.46 -0.05
N ARG A 79 -3.90 19.09 1.13
CA ARG A 79 -2.94 20.11 1.60
C ARG A 79 -1.54 19.52 1.79
N ALA A 80 -1.42 18.29 2.27
CA ALA A 80 -0.12 17.63 2.47
C ALA A 80 0.66 17.39 1.16
N ILE A 81 -0.04 17.26 0.03
CA ILE A 81 0.54 17.16 -1.33
C ILE A 81 0.50 18.49 -2.12
N GLY A 82 0.20 19.61 -1.45
CA GLY A 82 0.18 20.94 -2.07
C GLY A 82 -1.02 21.24 -2.97
N TYR A 83 -2.06 20.40 -2.93
CA TYR A 83 -3.25 20.56 -3.75
C TYR A 83 -4.34 21.41 -3.04
N ASP A 84 -4.86 22.43 -3.74
CA ASP A 84 -5.96 23.29 -3.29
C ASP A 84 -7.16 23.16 -4.24
N ARG A 85 -8.10 22.28 -3.89
CA ARG A 85 -9.37 22.07 -4.60
C ARG A 85 -10.22 23.34 -4.68
N THR A 86 -10.23 24.17 -3.63
CA THR A 86 -11.02 25.41 -3.59
C THR A 86 -10.45 26.46 -4.55
N LYS A 87 -9.14 26.48 -4.78
CA LYS A 87 -8.52 27.26 -5.86
C LYS A 87 -8.90 26.73 -7.24
N GLU A 88 -8.82 25.42 -7.49
CA GLU A 88 -9.21 24.87 -8.80
C GLU A 88 -10.69 25.10 -9.14
N VAL A 89 -11.60 24.97 -8.17
CA VAL A 89 -13.03 25.29 -8.34
C VAL A 89 -13.22 26.77 -8.70
N ARG A 90 -12.54 27.70 -8.01
CA ARG A 90 -12.58 29.14 -8.36
C ARG A 90 -11.99 29.45 -9.72
N GLN A 91 -11.08 28.61 -10.23
CA GLN A 91 -10.47 28.73 -11.56
C GLN A 91 -11.26 28.00 -12.65
N GLY A 92 -12.37 27.33 -12.32
CA GLY A 92 -13.17 26.55 -13.28
C GLY A 92 -12.49 25.27 -13.78
N LEU A 93 -11.43 24.80 -13.11
CA LEU A 93 -10.66 23.60 -13.50
C LEU A 93 -11.30 22.29 -13.00
N THR A 94 -12.21 22.38 -12.04
CA THR A 94 -13.04 21.29 -11.51
C THR A 94 -14.30 21.88 -10.87
N THR A 95 -15.30 21.05 -10.58
CA THR A 95 -16.53 21.44 -9.89
C THR A 95 -16.57 20.87 -8.47
N THR A 96 -17.44 21.40 -7.61
CA THR A 96 -17.68 20.83 -6.28
C THR A 96 -18.25 19.41 -6.33
N ALA A 97 -18.91 19.03 -7.43
CA ALA A 97 -19.51 17.72 -7.66
C ALA A 97 -18.55 16.67 -8.25
N ASP A 98 -17.37 17.07 -8.72
CA ASP A 98 -16.33 16.10 -9.12
C ASP A 98 -15.81 15.34 -7.90
N PHE A 99 -15.22 14.17 -8.10
CA PHE A 99 -14.59 13.43 -7.00
C PHE A 99 -13.38 14.20 -6.49
N ASP A 100 -13.18 14.20 -5.18
CA ASP A 100 -12.04 14.89 -4.59
C ASP A 100 -10.76 14.10 -4.87
N CYS A 101 -10.07 14.50 -5.93
CA CYS A 101 -8.79 13.96 -6.33
C CYS A 101 -7.85 15.12 -6.70
N ALA A 102 -6.60 15.02 -6.26
CA ALA A 102 -5.57 15.99 -6.62
C ALA A 102 -5.22 15.86 -8.12
N ARG A 103 -4.83 16.98 -8.72
CA ARG A 103 -4.31 16.98 -10.09
C ARG A 103 -2.97 16.26 -10.12
N ASP A 104 -2.72 15.47 -11.17
CA ASP A 104 -1.50 14.67 -11.34
C ASP A 104 -1.41 13.46 -10.37
N TRP A 105 -2.57 12.95 -9.92
CA TRP A 105 -2.73 11.75 -9.07
C TRP A 105 -3.89 10.86 -9.54
N LEU A 106 -3.81 9.57 -9.19
CA LEU A 106 -4.88 8.58 -9.29
C LEU A 106 -5.57 8.40 -7.93
N CYS A 107 -6.91 8.42 -7.89
CA CYS A 107 -7.69 8.19 -6.66
C CYS A 107 -8.63 7.00 -6.77
N LEU A 108 -8.58 6.11 -5.78
CA LEU A 108 -9.53 5.02 -5.55
C LEU A 108 -10.42 5.33 -4.34
N PHE A 109 -11.70 5.01 -4.44
CA PHE A 109 -12.70 5.28 -3.41
C PHE A 109 -13.47 4.03 -3.01
N GLU A 110 -13.70 3.89 -1.70
CA GLU A 110 -14.35 2.73 -1.10
C GLU A 110 -15.83 2.58 -1.47
N HIS A 111 -16.50 3.67 -1.84
CA HIS A 111 -17.91 3.69 -2.21
C HIS A 111 -18.12 4.37 -3.56
N ALA A 112 -19.29 4.10 -4.17
CA ALA A 112 -19.72 4.77 -5.38
C ALA A 112 -19.79 6.31 -5.20
N GLU A 113 -19.63 7.02 -6.32
CA GLU A 113 -19.69 8.48 -6.44
C GLU A 113 -18.58 9.24 -5.69
N GLY A 114 -17.39 8.68 -5.58
CA GLY A 114 -16.22 9.34 -4.96
C GLY A 114 -16.32 9.46 -3.44
N ARG A 115 -17.01 8.50 -2.79
CA ARG A 115 -17.30 8.50 -1.34
C ARG A 115 -16.57 7.36 -0.62
N GLY A 116 -16.66 7.36 0.72
CA GLY A 116 -15.95 6.40 1.56
C GLY A 116 -14.47 6.75 1.67
N ARG A 117 -13.66 5.81 2.16
CA ARG A 117 -12.21 6.00 2.30
C ARG A 117 -11.54 6.20 0.94
N ARG A 118 -10.50 7.04 0.87
CA ARG A 118 -9.75 7.37 -0.35
C ARG A 118 -8.29 6.95 -0.26
N LEU A 119 -7.83 6.12 -1.20
CA LEU A 119 -6.40 6.00 -1.51
C LEU A 119 -6.06 6.92 -2.69
N ILE A 120 -4.89 7.54 -2.64
CA ILE A 120 -4.39 8.44 -3.69
C ILE A 120 -2.91 8.15 -3.98
N PHE A 121 -2.59 7.93 -5.26
CA PHE A 121 -1.30 7.44 -5.77
C PHE A 121 -0.75 8.35 -6.88
N ASN A 122 0.57 8.37 -7.06
CA ASN A 122 1.23 9.07 -8.16
C ASN A 122 2.54 8.39 -8.61
N GLU A 123 2.63 7.06 -8.49
CA GLU A 123 3.84 6.30 -8.78
C GLU A 123 3.55 5.15 -9.75
N ASP A 124 4.39 5.04 -10.79
CA ASP A 124 4.22 4.09 -11.89
C ASP A 124 4.71 2.68 -11.51
N VAL A 125 4.09 2.10 -10.47
CA VAL A 125 4.43 0.76 -9.94
C VAL A 125 3.20 0.00 -9.47
N TRP A 126 3.30 -1.34 -9.46
CA TRP A 126 2.23 -2.21 -8.94
C TRP A 126 2.19 -2.25 -7.41
N HIS A 127 0.99 -2.09 -6.86
CA HIS A 127 0.69 -2.14 -5.44
C HIS A 127 -0.37 -3.20 -5.11
N ASN A 128 -0.23 -3.85 -3.95
CA ASN A 128 -1.25 -4.76 -3.41
C ASN A 128 -2.17 -4.01 -2.45
N LEU A 129 -3.43 -3.80 -2.84
CA LEU A 129 -4.42 -3.04 -2.06
C LEU A 129 -4.70 -3.64 -0.67
N ALA A 130 -4.38 -4.92 -0.44
CA ALA A 130 -4.51 -5.55 0.87
C ALA A 130 -3.53 -4.97 1.91
N ASP A 131 -2.43 -4.35 1.48
CA ASP A 131 -1.48 -3.70 2.39
C ASP A 131 -2.03 -2.44 3.07
N TRP A 132 -3.14 -1.89 2.54
CA TRP A 132 -3.88 -0.75 3.08
C TRP A 132 -5.32 -1.12 3.53
N ASP A 133 -5.68 -2.39 3.72
CA ASP A 133 -7.09 -2.79 3.95
C ASP A 133 -8.07 -2.24 2.87
N PHE A 134 -7.67 -2.33 1.60
CA PHE A 134 -8.43 -1.79 0.47
C PHE A 134 -8.66 -2.80 -0.68
N ALA A 135 -8.10 -4.00 -0.58
CA ALA A 135 -8.40 -5.09 -1.52
C ALA A 135 -9.89 -5.48 -1.42
N ASN A 136 -10.55 -5.60 -2.57
CA ASN A 136 -11.97 -5.85 -2.71
C ASN A 136 -12.84 -4.75 -2.07
N LYS A 137 -12.43 -3.47 -2.23
CA LYS A 137 -13.20 -2.31 -1.72
C LYS A 137 -13.37 -1.16 -2.72
N THR A 138 -12.76 -1.22 -3.90
CA THR A 138 -12.85 -0.10 -4.86
C THR A 138 -14.22 -0.12 -5.55
N SER A 139 -15.03 0.91 -5.27
CA SER A 139 -16.39 1.09 -5.79
C SER A 139 -16.55 2.37 -6.63
N SER A 140 -15.54 3.26 -6.67
CA SER A 140 -15.38 4.29 -7.71
C SER A 140 -13.93 4.77 -7.82
N TRP A 141 -13.57 5.48 -8.90
CA TRP A 141 -12.23 6.05 -9.09
C TRP A 141 -12.25 7.37 -9.87
N ARG A 142 -11.15 8.12 -9.75
CA ARG A 142 -10.86 9.33 -10.53
C ARG A 142 -9.37 9.32 -10.90
N ASN A 143 -9.04 9.31 -12.19
CA ASN A 143 -7.69 9.61 -12.65
C ASN A 143 -7.62 11.09 -13.02
N ARG A 144 -6.61 11.81 -12.51
CA ARG A 144 -6.31 13.21 -12.85
C ARG A 144 -4.87 13.41 -13.32
N MET A 145 -4.17 12.34 -13.63
CA MET A 145 -3.01 12.39 -14.51
C MET A 145 -3.46 12.80 -15.92
N PHE A 146 -2.51 13.26 -16.74
CA PHE A 146 -2.75 13.77 -18.09
C PHE A 146 -1.74 13.18 -19.07
N GLY A 147 -2.15 12.99 -20.32
CA GLY A 147 -1.31 12.35 -21.32
C GLY A 147 -1.57 10.85 -21.36
N TRP A 148 -0.50 10.05 -21.33
CA TRP A 148 -0.54 8.59 -21.50
C TRP A 148 -0.55 7.82 -20.18
N ASP A 149 -0.74 8.53 -19.07
CA ASP A 149 -0.61 8.02 -17.71
C ASP A 149 -1.94 7.40 -17.24
N ASP A 150 -2.30 6.29 -17.88
CA ASP A 150 -3.45 5.47 -17.51
C ASP A 150 -3.14 4.64 -16.25
N GLY A 151 -4.03 4.71 -15.26
CA GLY A 151 -3.98 3.78 -14.12
C GLY A 151 -4.48 2.38 -14.51
N ILE A 152 -4.18 1.37 -13.71
CA ILE A 152 -4.68 0.00 -13.93
C ILE A 152 -5.15 -0.61 -12.61
N LEU A 153 -6.33 -1.23 -12.58
CA LEU A 153 -6.73 -2.15 -11.50
C LEU A 153 -6.58 -3.59 -11.96
N GLY A 154 -6.11 -4.46 -11.05
CA GLY A 154 -6.03 -5.90 -11.28
C GLY A 154 -6.88 -6.69 -10.29
N ASP A 155 -7.60 -7.71 -10.77
CA ASP A 155 -8.46 -8.58 -9.95
C ASP A 155 -7.70 -9.76 -9.28
N GLY A 156 -6.39 -9.87 -9.55
CA GLY A 156 -5.54 -10.97 -9.06
C GLY A 156 -5.75 -12.31 -9.76
N LYS A 157 -6.63 -12.39 -10.77
CA LYS A 157 -6.92 -13.57 -11.59
C LYS A 157 -6.46 -13.42 -13.05
N GLY A 158 -5.89 -12.26 -13.38
CA GLY A 158 -5.36 -11.93 -14.70
C GLY A 158 -6.22 -10.95 -15.50
N HIS A 159 -7.36 -10.50 -14.96
CA HIS A 159 -8.13 -9.42 -15.58
C HIS A 159 -7.63 -8.06 -15.10
N VAL A 160 -7.72 -7.07 -15.99
CA VAL A 160 -7.36 -5.68 -15.72
C VAL A 160 -8.46 -4.72 -16.16
N LEU A 161 -8.57 -3.60 -15.46
CA LEU A 161 -9.38 -2.44 -15.85
C LEU A 161 -8.45 -1.24 -16.03
N ILE A 162 -8.51 -0.63 -17.21
CA ILE A 162 -7.80 0.62 -17.51
C ILE A 162 -8.58 1.78 -16.86
N LEU A 163 -7.85 2.64 -16.15
CA LEU A 163 -8.35 3.85 -15.51
C LEU A 163 -7.87 5.06 -16.33
N GLU A 164 -8.56 5.29 -17.45
CA GLU A 164 -8.18 6.28 -18.47
C GLU A 164 -7.75 7.64 -17.85
N SER A 165 -6.62 8.15 -18.33
CA SER A 165 -6.08 9.48 -18.07
C SER A 165 -7.15 10.57 -18.16
N GLY A 166 -7.28 11.39 -17.11
CA GLY A 166 -8.31 12.43 -17.00
C GLY A 166 -9.77 11.95 -16.85
N ALA A 167 -10.06 10.64 -16.77
CA ALA A 167 -11.41 10.08 -16.70
C ALA A 167 -11.85 9.70 -15.26
N ARG A 168 -13.07 9.14 -15.12
CA ARG A 168 -13.62 8.64 -13.85
C ARG A 168 -14.73 7.62 -14.07
N ALA A 169 -14.86 6.66 -13.15
CA ALA A 169 -16.07 5.84 -13.04
C ALA A 169 -16.76 6.12 -11.69
N ALA A 170 -18.03 6.53 -11.73
CA ALA A 170 -18.84 6.75 -10.54
C ALA A 170 -19.36 5.45 -9.91
N TYR A 171 -19.43 4.40 -10.71
CA TYR A 171 -19.89 3.06 -10.37
C TYR A 171 -19.04 2.08 -11.16
N MET A 172 -18.64 0.96 -10.56
CA MET A 172 -17.70 0.01 -11.17
C MET A 172 -18.38 -1.14 -11.94
N GLY A 173 -19.69 -1.30 -11.81
CA GLY A 173 -20.42 -2.42 -12.44
C GLY A 173 -19.85 -3.77 -11.99
N GLY A 174 -19.46 -4.62 -12.95
CA GLY A 174 -18.83 -5.92 -12.66
C GLY A 174 -17.46 -5.84 -11.97
N TRP A 175 -16.84 -4.66 -11.91
CA TRP A 175 -15.59 -4.42 -11.17
C TRP A 175 -15.79 -3.93 -9.73
N ASN A 176 -17.05 -3.77 -9.27
CA ASN A 176 -17.32 -3.30 -7.92
C ASN A 176 -16.73 -4.25 -6.89
N ASP A 177 -15.84 -3.74 -6.05
CA ASP A 177 -15.15 -4.52 -5.02
C ASP A 177 -14.37 -5.74 -5.57
N ALA A 178 -13.94 -5.69 -6.84
CA ALA A 178 -13.19 -6.76 -7.48
C ALA A 178 -11.66 -6.55 -7.49
N ALA A 179 -11.20 -5.30 -7.36
CA ALA A 179 -9.79 -4.95 -7.47
C ALA A 179 -8.99 -5.31 -6.21
N VAL A 180 -7.83 -5.95 -6.39
CA VAL A 180 -6.87 -6.27 -5.32
C VAL A 180 -5.47 -5.71 -5.60
N HIS A 181 -5.20 -5.27 -6.82
CA HIS A 181 -3.98 -4.54 -7.19
C HIS A 181 -4.31 -3.21 -7.89
N VAL A 182 -3.39 -2.24 -7.80
CA VAL A 182 -3.41 -0.98 -8.56
C VAL A 182 -2.03 -0.66 -9.15
N HIS A 183 -2.01 0.08 -10.26
CA HIS A 183 -0.86 0.71 -10.89
C HIS A 183 -1.20 2.17 -11.23
N GLY A 184 -0.25 3.09 -11.08
CA GLY A 184 -0.43 4.55 -11.14
C GLY A 184 -0.55 5.19 -9.75
#